data_AF-A0A9X3GC98-F1
#
_entry.id   AF-A0A9X3GC98-F1
#
_cell.length_a   1.000
_cell.length_b   1.000
_cell.length_c   1.000
_cell.angle_alpha   90.00
_cell.angle_beta   90.00
_cell.angle_gamma   90.00
#
_symmetry.space_group_name_H-M   'P 1'
#
loop_
_entity.id
_entity.type
_entity.pdbx_description
1 polymer ?
#
loop_
_entity_poly.entity_id
_entity_poly.type
_entity_poly.pdbx_seq_one_letter_code
_entity_poly.pdbx_strand_id
1 'polypeptide(L)'
;MTAVRTDTPSTAPAGRFGGLLRAEAHRFVARRFIQVLLLLAALGWVTATVIGLTQFASATPARLAAAQQELQAEVERSNEFREECLASTDVPADASPDEFCGPPVTAADLDLDWYLDPAPFSLVSGGTAGAVAFGAAGAVLAFLIGATFVGAEWSSRSIVALLFWETRRPRVLGAKTAVVAVASAVLGVVAQGAWLATAGLWQAVAGDGAALPEGFWSELLATGGRGVLLTTLIGLLGFGLTNLVRNTGAALGVGFVYFAVLETAVRAVRPAWQPWLLTDNAAALVLPDGLTLYTGFDPVTGVSTEYLLGNLQAAVFLSLVTAVVLTVGVVLFTRRDLH
;
A
#
# COMPACT_ATOMS: atom_id res chain seq x y z
N MET A 1 -58.46 37.71 28.63
CA MET A 1 -57.12 37.17 28.33
C MET A 1 -57.31 35.85 27.60
N THR A 2 -57.19 35.87 26.28
CA THR A 2 -57.31 34.70 25.42
C THR A 2 -55.98 33.93 25.44
N ALA A 3 -56.01 32.68 25.88
CA ALA A 3 -54.86 31.80 25.88
C ALA A 3 -54.44 31.51 24.43
N VAL A 4 -53.26 32.01 24.04
CA VAL A 4 -52.63 31.64 22.77
C VAL A 4 -52.22 30.18 22.88
N ARG A 5 -52.87 29.32 22.09
CA ARG A 5 -52.50 27.92 21.92
C ARG A 5 -51.17 27.92 21.17
N THR A 6 -50.07 27.65 21.86
CA THR A 6 -48.79 27.35 21.21
C THR A 6 -48.90 25.96 20.62
N ASP A 7 -49.32 25.86 19.35
CA ASP A 7 -49.18 24.63 18.59
C ASP A 7 -47.68 24.30 18.54
N THR A 8 -47.28 23.19 19.16
CA THR A 8 -45.93 22.65 19.03
C THR A 8 -45.63 22.52 17.53
N PRO A 9 -44.57 23.18 17.01
CA PRO A 9 -44.24 23.07 15.60
C PRO A 9 -44.09 21.59 15.27
N SER A 10 -44.79 21.15 14.22
CA SER A 10 -44.69 19.77 13.78
C SER A 10 -43.22 19.49 13.53
N THR A 11 -42.66 18.51 14.24
CA THR A 11 -41.31 18.03 13.96
C THR A 11 -41.37 17.45 12.56
N ALA A 12 -41.02 18.25 11.56
CA ALA A 12 -40.89 17.79 10.19
C ALA A 12 -40.02 16.53 10.25
N PRO A 13 -40.50 15.38 9.72
CA PRO A 13 -39.76 14.15 9.82
C PRO A 13 -38.42 14.37 9.14
N ALA A 14 -37.39 14.42 9.97
CA ALA A 14 -36.01 14.33 9.59
C ALA A 14 -35.83 13.40 8.39
N GLY A 15 -35.18 13.90 7.32
CA GLY A 15 -34.89 13.09 6.14
C GLY A 15 -34.27 11.74 6.52
N ARG A 16 -34.66 10.69 5.79
CA ARG A 16 -34.12 9.34 5.99
C ARG A 16 -32.60 9.37 5.83
N PHE A 17 -31.86 8.60 6.64
CA PHE A 17 -30.39 8.53 6.56
C PHE A 17 -29.89 8.19 5.15
N GLY A 18 -30.62 7.34 4.41
CA GLY A 18 -30.31 7.04 3.01
C GLY A 18 -30.38 8.26 2.07
N GLY A 19 -31.23 9.25 2.36
CA GLY A 19 -31.26 10.51 1.62
C GLY A 19 -30.01 11.35 1.87
N LEU A 20 -29.57 11.42 3.13
CA LEU A 20 -28.32 12.09 3.52
C LEU A 20 -27.10 11.38 2.91
N LEU A 21 -27.06 10.05 2.97
CA LEU A 21 -25.99 9.24 2.37
C LEU A 21 -25.88 9.50 0.85
N ARG A 22 -27.01 9.51 0.14
CA ARG A 22 -27.05 9.82 -1.29
C ARG A 22 -26.55 11.24 -1.58
N ALA A 23 -26.97 12.22 -0.78
CA ALA A 23 -26.52 13.60 -0.94
C ALA A 23 -24.99 13.73 -0.73
N GLU A 24 -24.46 13.09 0.31
CA GLU A 24 -23.02 13.08 0.59
C GLU A 24 -22.21 12.32 -0.47
N ALA A 25 -22.73 11.21 -1.00
CA ALA A 25 -22.12 10.51 -2.13
C ALA A 25 -22.09 11.38 -3.39
N HIS A 26 -23.16 12.12 -3.68
CA HIS A 26 -23.18 13.06 -4.80
C HIS A 26 -22.17 14.20 -4.61
N ARG A 27 -22.07 14.75 -3.40
CA ARG A 27 -21.07 15.79 -3.06
C ARG A 27 -19.63 15.26 -3.17
N PHE A 28 -19.41 14.00 -2.81
CA PHE A 28 -18.13 13.33 -2.96
C PHE A 28 -17.72 13.22 -4.44
N VAL A 29 -18.60 12.67 -5.29
CA VAL A 29 -18.34 12.46 -6.72
C VAL A 29 -18.21 13.79 -7.47
N ALA A 30 -18.98 14.81 -7.10
CA ALA A 30 -18.94 16.13 -7.74
C ALA A 30 -17.68 16.94 -7.37
N ARG A 31 -16.83 16.46 -6.45
CA ARG A 31 -15.69 17.23 -5.96
C ARG A 31 -14.54 17.19 -6.96
N ARG A 32 -14.30 18.32 -7.62
CA ARG A 32 -13.25 18.49 -8.64
C ARG A 32 -11.86 18.04 -8.18
N PHE A 33 -11.47 18.31 -6.94
CA PHE A 33 -10.15 17.88 -6.44
C PHE A 33 -10.01 16.36 -6.40
N ILE A 34 -11.07 15.63 -5.99
CA ILE A 34 -11.09 14.17 -6.01
C ILE A 34 -10.99 13.67 -7.46
N GLN A 35 -11.75 14.28 -8.38
CA GLN A 35 -11.68 13.94 -9.81
C GLN A 35 -10.29 14.16 -10.39
N VAL A 36 -9.61 15.25 -10.03
CA VAL A 36 -8.23 15.54 -10.46
C VAL A 36 -7.25 14.50 -9.91
N LEU A 37 -7.36 14.14 -8.63
CA LEU A 37 -6.52 13.09 -8.04
C LEU A 37 -6.73 11.74 -8.75
N LEU A 38 -7.98 11.35 -9.01
CA LEU A 38 -8.30 10.12 -9.73
C LEU A 38 -7.80 10.15 -11.18
N LEU A 39 -7.89 11.30 -11.86
CA LEU A 39 -7.36 11.47 -13.21
C LEU A 39 -5.84 11.33 -13.23
N LEU A 40 -5.13 11.97 -12.29
CA LEU A 40 -3.68 11.86 -12.16
C LEU A 40 -3.26 10.42 -11.83
N ALA A 41 -3.99 9.74 -10.96
CA ALA A 41 -3.75 8.33 -10.66
C ALA A 41 -3.95 7.42 -11.88
N ALA A 42 -5.00 7.65 -12.66
CA ALA A 42 -5.26 6.92 -13.90
C ALA A 42 -4.17 7.18 -14.95
N LEU A 43 -3.74 8.43 -15.13
CA LEU A 43 -2.62 8.78 -16.01
C LEU A 43 -1.31 8.13 -15.54
N GLY A 44 -1.03 8.15 -14.24
CA GLY A 44 0.13 7.48 -13.64
C GLY A 44 0.11 5.98 -13.89
N TRP A 45 -1.05 5.33 -13.71
CA TRP A 45 -1.24 3.91 -14.01
C TRP A 45 -1.00 3.56 -15.48
N VAL A 46 -1.57 4.33 -16.41
CA VAL A 46 -1.34 4.13 -17.85
C VAL A 46 0.14 4.30 -18.19
N THR A 47 0.77 5.37 -17.71
CA THR A 47 2.20 5.64 -17.93
C THR A 47 3.07 4.52 -17.38
N ALA A 48 2.83 4.06 -16.14
CA ALA A 48 3.58 2.96 -15.53
C ALA A 48 3.41 1.64 -16.32
N THR A 49 2.19 1.36 -16.80
CA THR A 49 1.90 0.18 -17.62
C THR A 49 2.66 0.22 -18.95
N VAL A 50 2.67 1.37 -19.62
CA VAL A 50 3.39 1.57 -20.89
C VAL A 50 4.90 1.49 -20.68
N ILE A 51 5.44 2.11 -19.63
CA ILE A 51 6.86 2.00 -19.29
C ILE A 51 7.24 0.55 -19.05
N GLY A 52 6.44 -0.21 -18.28
CA GLY A 52 6.73 -1.63 -18.05
C GLY A 52 6.80 -2.45 -19.33
N LEU A 53 5.98 -2.16 -20.34
CA LEU A 53 6.07 -2.83 -21.65
C LEU A 53 7.40 -2.59 -22.37
N THR A 54 8.13 -1.53 -22.04
CA THR A 54 9.47 -1.27 -22.59
C THR A 54 10.59 -1.94 -21.80
N GLN A 55 10.28 -2.46 -20.61
CA GLN A 55 11.24 -3.10 -19.70
C GLN A 55 11.20 -4.63 -19.76
N PHE A 56 10.23 -5.21 -20.49
CA PHE A 56 10.07 -6.66 -20.60
C PHE A 56 10.07 -7.10 -22.06
N ALA A 57 10.60 -8.28 -22.31
CA ALA A 57 10.56 -8.90 -23.63
C ALA A 57 10.39 -10.43 -23.52
N SER A 58 9.62 -11.01 -24.44
CA SER A 58 9.23 -12.42 -24.38
C SER A 58 10.43 -13.38 -24.52
N ALA A 59 10.31 -14.52 -23.85
CA ALA A 59 11.28 -15.62 -23.88
C ALA A 59 11.14 -16.48 -25.16
N THR A 60 11.41 -15.89 -26.33
CA THR A 60 11.38 -16.64 -27.60
C THR A 60 12.46 -17.72 -27.65
N PRO A 61 12.27 -18.84 -28.39
CA PRO A 61 13.29 -19.90 -28.48
C PRO A 61 14.67 -19.41 -28.95
N ALA A 62 14.69 -18.40 -29.84
CA ALA A 62 15.93 -17.79 -30.30
C ALA A 62 16.65 -17.02 -29.18
N ARG A 63 15.91 -16.28 -28.33
CA ARG A 63 16.49 -15.56 -27.18
C ARG A 63 16.96 -16.53 -26.10
N LEU A 64 16.19 -17.58 -25.83
CA LEU A 64 16.59 -18.62 -24.88
C LEU A 64 17.86 -19.34 -25.35
N ALA A 65 17.98 -19.66 -26.64
CA ALA A 65 19.19 -20.25 -27.19
C ALA A 65 20.40 -19.29 -27.09
N ALA A 66 20.20 -17.99 -27.36
CA ALA A 66 21.25 -16.99 -27.20
C ALA A 66 21.68 -16.84 -25.73
N ALA A 67 20.73 -16.75 -24.80
CA ALA A 67 21.00 -16.69 -23.37
C ALA A 67 21.71 -17.95 -22.86
N GLN A 68 21.33 -19.14 -23.36
CA GLN A 68 22.03 -20.39 -23.05
C GLN A 68 23.47 -20.38 -23.56
N GLN A 69 23.74 -19.82 -24.75
CA GLN A 69 25.10 -19.68 -25.26
C GLN A 69 25.93 -18.72 -24.40
N GLU A 70 25.36 -17.60 -23.98
CA GLU A 70 26.04 -16.63 -23.11
C GLU A 70 26.33 -17.22 -21.72
N LEU A 71 25.36 -17.93 -21.14
CA LEU A 71 25.53 -18.64 -19.88
C LEU A 71 26.64 -19.69 -19.97
N GLN A 72 26.68 -20.50 -21.04
CA GLN A 72 27.76 -21.47 -21.23
C GLN A 72 29.13 -20.80 -21.37
N ALA A 73 29.20 -19.68 -22.10
CA ALA A 73 30.44 -18.91 -22.21
C ALA A 73 30.89 -18.31 -20.86
N GLU A 74 29.96 -17.93 -19.98
CA GLU A 74 30.28 -17.47 -18.63
C GLU A 74 30.79 -18.61 -17.73
N VAL A 75 30.16 -19.79 -17.83
CA VAL A 75 30.61 -21.01 -17.13
C VAL A 75 32.03 -21.38 -17.57
N GLU A 76 32.29 -21.39 -18.88
CA GLU A 76 33.62 -21.66 -19.43
C GLU A 76 34.63 -20.64 -18.91
N ARG A 77 34.34 -19.33 -19.04
CA ARG A 77 35.24 -18.26 -18.58
C ARG A 77 35.51 -18.32 -17.07
N SER A 78 34.49 -18.60 -16.26
CA SER A 78 34.63 -18.73 -14.81
C SER A 78 35.53 -19.90 -14.43
N ASN A 79 35.40 -21.03 -15.14
CA ASN A 79 36.23 -22.20 -14.91
C ASN A 79 37.66 -22.01 -15.45
N GLU A 80 37.86 -21.28 -16.55
CA GLU A 80 39.20 -20.88 -17.03
C GLU A 80 39.93 -20.03 -15.99
N PHE A 81 39.28 -19.01 -15.43
CA PHE A 81 39.87 -18.21 -14.34
C PHE A 81 40.21 -19.06 -13.10
N ARG A 82 39.36 -20.05 -12.80
CA ARG A 82 39.64 -21.00 -11.72
C ARG A 82 40.87 -21.85 -12.02
N GLU A 83 41.01 -22.37 -13.24
CA GLU A 83 42.20 -23.14 -13.65
C GLU A 83 43.48 -22.30 -13.59
N GLU A 84 43.43 -21.04 -14.01
CA GLU A 84 44.54 -20.09 -13.89
C GLU A 84 44.92 -19.85 -12.42
N CYS A 85 43.93 -19.69 -11.53
CA CYS A 85 44.15 -19.54 -10.09
C CYS A 85 44.83 -20.78 -9.50
N LEU A 86 44.36 -21.99 -9.85
CA LEU A 86 44.94 -23.25 -9.39
C LEU A 86 46.37 -23.48 -9.89
N ALA A 87 46.71 -22.95 -11.06
CA ALA A 87 48.06 -23.01 -11.62
C ALA A 87 49.02 -21.96 -11.04
N SER A 88 48.51 -20.95 -10.30
CA SER A 88 49.33 -19.89 -9.73
C SER A 88 50.13 -20.35 -8.51
N THR A 89 51.32 -19.79 -8.31
CA THR A 89 52.16 -20.07 -7.14
C THR A 89 51.72 -19.32 -5.87
N ASP A 90 50.70 -18.48 -5.99
CA ASP A 90 50.22 -17.61 -4.91
C ASP A 90 49.17 -18.30 -4.02
N VAL A 91 48.72 -19.51 -4.38
CA VAL A 91 47.81 -20.33 -3.57
C VAL A 91 48.60 -20.94 -2.39
N PRO A 92 48.25 -20.61 -1.12
CA PRO A 92 48.91 -21.20 0.05
C PRO A 92 48.73 -22.73 0.10
N ALA A 93 49.77 -23.47 0.45
CA ALA A 93 49.74 -24.95 0.46
C ALA A 93 48.80 -25.55 1.52
N ASP A 94 48.39 -24.75 2.51
CA ASP A 94 47.46 -25.09 3.59
C ASP A 94 46.02 -24.60 3.32
N ALA A 95 45.79 -23.81 2.27
CA ALA A 95 44.47 -23.34 1.89
C ALA A 95 43.73 -24.40 1.06
N SER A 96 42.42 -24.54 1.28
CA SER A 96 41.61 -25.40 0.42
C SER A 96 41.44 -24.73 -0.96
N PRO A 97 41.66 -25.45 -2.08
CA PRO A 97 41.60 -24.84 -3.40
C PRO A 97 40.26 -24.19 -3.73
N ASP A 98 39.16 -24.75 -3.25
CA ASP A 98 37.81 -24.21 -3.50
C ASP A 98 37.49 -22.98 -2.63
N GLU A 99 38.14 -22.80 -1.48
CA GLU A 99 37.99 -21.61 -0.63
C GLU A 99 38.84 -20.44 -1.14
N PHE A 100 39.98 -20.73 -1.79
CA PHE A 100 40.86 -19.70 -2.34
C PHE A 100 40.51 -19.31 -3.77
N CYS A 101 40.22 -20.27 -4.64
CA CYS A 101 39.91 -20.05 -6.07
C CYS A 101 38.41 -20.13 -6.39
N GLY A 102 37.56 -20.50 -5.42
CA GLY A 102 36.14 -20.76 -5.63
C GLY A 102 35.84 -22.19 -6.10
N PRO A 103 34.62 -22.69 -5.83
CA PRO A 103 34.16 -23.95 -6.38
C PRO A 103 34.02 -23.87 -7.92
N PRO A 104 34.08 -25.00 -8.65
CA PRO A 104 33.79 -25.02 -10.08
C PRO A 104 32.35 -24.55 -10.32
N VAL A 105 32.17 -23.63 -11.26
CA VAL A 105 30.85 -23.11 -11.61
C VAL A 105 30.25 -24.03 -12.68
N THR A 106 29.00 -24.41 -12.49
CA THR A 106 28.24 -25.16 -13.49
C THR A 106 27.06 -24.34 -13.99
N ALA A 107 26.50 -24.73 -15.13
CA ALA A 107 25.28 -24.10 -15.64
C ALA A 107 24.07 -24.22 -14.69
N ALA A 108 24.11 -25.12 -13.71
CA ALA A 108 23.06 -25.26 -12.70
C ALA A 108 23.20 -24.23 -11.55
N ASP A 109 24.37 -23.60 -11.40
CA ASP A 109 24.64 -22.59 -10.37
C ASP A 109 24.23 -21.19 -10.82
N LEU A 110 23.87 -21.02 -12.10
CA LEU A 110 23.53 -19.74 -12.73
C LEU A 110 22.09 -19.77 -13.25
N ASP A 111 21.31 -18.75 -12.90
CA ASP A 111 19.94 -18.60 -13.40
C ASP A 111 19.95 -18.06 -14.84
N LEU A 112 19.31 -18.80 -15.75
CA LEU A 112 19.21 -18.41 -17.16
C LEU A 112 18.53 -17.04 -17.34
N ASP A 113 17.63 -16.67 -16.43
CA ASP A 113 16.92 -15.40 -16.47
C ASP A 113 17.86 -14.19 -16.33
N TRP A 114 19.03 -14.34 -15.72
CA TRP A 114 20.04 -13.27 -15.60
C TRP A 114 20.66 -12.90 -16.95
N TYR A 115 20.59 -13.79 -17.94
CA TYR A 115 21.11 -13.61 -19.29
C TYR A 115 20.02 -13.17 -20.29
N LEU A 116 18.81 -12.89 -19.80
CA LEU A 116 17.73 -12.32 -20.60
C LEU A 116 17.61 -10.83 -20.28
N ASP A 117 18.21 -9.97 -21.10
CA ASP A 117 18.05 -8.51 -21.01
C ASP A 117 17.37 -7.95 -22.27
N PRO A 118 16.15 -7.38 -22.19
CA PRO A 118 15.28 -7.30 -21.02
C PRO A 118 14.68 -8.66 -20.65
N ALA A 119 14.46 -8.86 -19.35
CA ALA A 119 13.89 -10.09 -18.79
C ALA A 119 12.41 -10.26 -19.19
N PRO A 120 11.92 -11.51 -19.28
CA PRO A 120 10.48 -11.73 -19.43
C PRO A 120 9.74 -11.34 -18.14
N PHE A 121 8.50 -10.88 -18.28
CA PHE A 121 7.64 -10.68 -17.12
C PHE A 121 7.19 -12.03 -16.57
N SER A 122 7.35 -12.24 -15.26
CA SER A 122 6.83 -13.41 -14.56
C SER A 122 5.70 -12.99 -13.61
N LEU A 123 4.49 -13.45 -13.90
CA LEU A 123 3.35 -13.26 -13.01
C LEU A 123 3.54 -13.98 -11.66
N VAL A 124 4.32 -15.06 -11.63
CA VAL A 124 4.59 -15.83 -10.41
C VAL A 124 5.41 -15.02 -9.42
N SER A 125 6.52 -14.42 -9.86
CA SER A 125 7.40 -13.63 -8.98
C SER A 125 6.90 -12.20 -8.77
N GLY A 126 6.34 -11.57 -9.81
CA GLY A 126 5.89 -10.17 -9.76
C GLY A 126 4.47 -9.97 -9.22
N GLY A 127 3.63 -11.01 -9.24
CA GLY A 127 2.19 -10.92 -8.98
C GLY A 127 1.84 -10.34 -7.61
N THR A 128 2.38 -10.93 -6.54
CA THR A 128 2.12 -10.52 -5.15
C THR A 128 2.76 -9.17 -4.84
N ALA A 129 3.99 -8.94 -5.29
CA ALA A 129 4.70 -7.67 -5.11
C ALA A 129 3.94 -6.49 -5.74
N GLY A 130 3.41 -6.65 -6.95
CA GLY A 130 2.60 -5.61 -7.57
C GLY A 130 1.25 -5.40 -6.89
N ALA A 131 0.61 -6.45 -6.37
CA ALA A 131 -0.63 -6.31 -5.59
C ALA A 131 -0.39 -5.51 -4.30
N VAL A 132 0.74 -5.75 -3.62
CA VAL A 132 1.21 -4.95 -2.48
C VAL A 132 1.44 -3.49 -2.88
N ALA A 133 2.16 -3.25 -3.98
CA ALA A 133 2.48 -1.90 -4.45
C ALA A 133 1.21 -1.10 -4.81
N PHE A 134 0.26 -1.70 -5.51
CA PHE A 134 -1.02 -1.06 -5.82
C PHE A 134 -1.91 -0.88 -4.59
N GLY A 135 -1.83 -1.79 -3.61
CA GLY A 135 -2.47 -1.61 -2.30
C GLY A 135 -1.92 -0.41 -1.54
N ALA A 136 -0.60 -0.25 -1.51
CA ALA A 136 0.05 0.90 -0.90
C ALA A 136 -0.26 2.23 -1.62
N ALA A 137 -0.17 2.25 -2.96
CA ALA A 137 -0.52 3.41 -3.78
C ALA A 137 -2.00 3.80 -3.60
N GLY A 138 -2.89 2.80 -3.61
CA GLY A 138 -4.31 2.97 -3.32
C GLY A 138 -4.55 3.58 -1.94
N ALA A 139 -3.84 3.11 -0.92
CA ALA A 139 -3.93 3.63 0.44
C ALA A 139 -3.51 5.10 0.55
N VAL A 140 -2.39 5.49 -0.08
CA VAL A 140 -1.96 6.91 -0.13
C VAL A 140 -3.04 7.77 -0.81
N LEU A 141 -3.56 7.32 -1.95
CA LEU A 141 -4.62 8.04 -2.66
C LEU A 141 -5.92 8.14 -1.83
N ALA A 142 -6.31 7.07 -1.16
CA ALA A 142 -7.46 7.05 -0.26
C ALA A 142 -7.29 8.01 0.92
N PHE A 143 -6.08 8.10 1.51
CA PHE A 143 -5.77 9.08 2.55
C PHE A 143 -6.05 10.50 2.06
N LEU A 144 -5.52 10.86 0.89
CA LEU A 144 -5.69 12.19 0.29
C LEU A 144 -7.16 12.51 0.01
N ILE A 145 -7.89 11.54 -0.54
CA ILE A 145 -9.32 11.68 -0.85
C ILE A 145 -10.15 11.83 0.43
N GLY A 146 -9.94 10.95 1.41
CA GLY A 146 -10.63 10.99 2.71
C GLY A 146 -10.36 12.28 3.46
N ALA A 147 -9.09 12.70 3.52
CA ALA A 147 -8.68 13.98 4.09
C ALA A 147 -9.37 15.16 3.41
N THR A 148 -9.34 15.20 2.08
CA THR A 148 -9.88 16.32 1.32
C THR A 148 -11.39 16.44 1.45
N PHE A 149 -12.10 15.31 1.50
CA PHE A 149 -13.55 15.29 1.54
C PHE A 149 -14.12 16.09 2.72
N VAL A 150 -13.52 15.98 3.90
CA VAL A 150 -13.90 16.80 5.07
C VAL A 150 -13.11 18.10 5.16
N GLY A 151 -11.81 18.08 4.86
CA GLY A 151 -10.93 19.23 5.07
C GLY A 151 -11.31 20.46 4.24
N ALA A 152 -11.70 20.28 2.98
CA ALA A 152 -12.11 21.45 2.18
C ALA A 152 -13.55 21.93 2.47
N GLU A 153 -14.34 21.20 3.27
CA GLU A 153 -15.60 21.73 3.79
C GLU A 153 -15.39 22.67 4.97
N TRP A 154 -14.36 22.40 5.77
CA TRP A 154 -13.90 23.32 6.81
C TRP A 154 -13.37 24.61 6.20
N SER A 155 -12.50 24.53 5.18
CA SER A 155 -11.94 25.72 4.54
C SER A 155 -12.99 26.59 3.84
N SER A 156 -14.01 25.97 3.23
CA SER A 156 -15.10 26.69 2.56
C SER A 156 -16.26 27.08 3.48
N ARG A 157 -16.22 26.70 4.77
CA ARG A 157 -17.34 26.79 5.74
C ARG A 157 -18.64 26.13 5.29
N SER A 158 -18.61 25.30 4.24
CA SER A 158 -19.80 24.60 3.75
C SER A 158 -20.33 23.57 4.75
N ILE A 159 -19.49 23.07 5.66
CA ILE A 159 -19.92 22.20 6.75
C ILE A 159 -20.86 22.92 7.73
N VAL A 160 -20.65 24.22 7.98
CA VAL A 160 -21.54 25.02 8.83
C VAL A 160 -22.88 25.22 8.13
N ALA A 161 -22.85 25.50 6.83
CA ALA A 161 -24.07 25.62 6.02
C ALA A 161 -24.92 24.34 6.05
N LEU A 162 -24.28 23.16 5.96
CA LEU A 162 -24.96 21.87 6.05
C LEU A 162 -25.68 21.67 7.39
N LEU A 163 -25.09 22.13 8.48
CA LEU A 163 -25.62 21.93 9.83
C LEU A 163 -26.84 22.81 10.15
N PHE A 164 -27.13 23.83 9.36
CA PHE A 164 -28.43 24.53 9.41
C PHE A 164 -29.58 23.64 8.91
N TRP A 165 -29.31 22.74 7.97
CA TRP A 165 -30.31 21.84 7.39
C TRP A 165 -30.38 20.49 8.11
N GLU A 166 -29.25 19.99 8.59
CA GLU A 166 -29.18 18.76 9.39
C GLU A 166 -28.41 19.01 10.70
N THR A 167 -29.15 19.32 11.76
CA THR A 167 -28.57 19.69 13.07
C THR A 167 -27.94 18.52 13.81
N ARG A 168 -28.26 17.27 13.43
CA ARG A 168 -27.72 16.07 14.09
C ARG A 168 -26.34 15.74 13.54
N ARG A 169 -25.36 16.46 14.07
CA ARG A 169 -23.92 16.29 13.83
C ARG A 169 -23.44 14.83 13.70
N PRO A 170 -23.78 13.88 14.60
CA PRO A 170 -23.33 12.50 14.45
C PRO A 170 -23.90 11.78 13.22
N ARG A 171 -25.12 12.13 12.76
CA ARG A 171 -25.68 11.55 11.52
C ARG A 171 -24.93 12.03 10.28
N VAL A 172 -24.54 13.31 10.25
CA VAL A 172 -23.73 13.88 9.17
C VAL A 172 -22.37 13.20 9.09
N LEU A 173 -21.66 13.08 10.22
CA LEU A 173 -20.38 12.39 10.23
C LEU A 173 -20.50 10.90 9.92
N GLY A 174 -21.55 10.22 10.40
CA GLY A 174 -21.81 8.83 10.07
C GLY A 174 -22.01 8.62 8.57
N ALA A 175 -22.79 9.47 7.91
CA ALA A 175 -22.98 9.42 6.46
C ALA A 175 -21.67 9.67 5.70
N LYS A 176 -20.89 10.68 6.10
CA LYS A 176 -19.59 10.98 5.48
C LYS A 176 -18.58 9.85 5.66
N THR A 177 -18.51 9.28 6.86
CA THR A 177 -17.64 8.14 7.18
C THR A 177 -18.01 6.93 6.31
N ALA A 178 -19.31 6.64 6.16
CA ALA A 178 -19.78 5.56 5.29
C ALA A 178 -19.42 5.80 3.82
N VAL A 179 -19.58 7.03 3.32
CA VAL A 179 -19.16 7.39 1.94
C VAL A 179 -17.66 7.19 1.77
N VAL A 180 -16.83 7.66 2.70
CA VAL A 180 -15.36 7.49 2.62
C VAL A 180 -14.97 6.01 2.70
N ALA A 181 -15.58 5.24 3.59
CA ALA A 181 -15.31 3.80 3.70
C ALA A 181 -15.61 3.07 2.38
N VAL A 182 -16.81 3.28 1.83
CA VAL A 182 -17.22 2.64 0.57
C VAL A 182 -16.36 3.11 -0.60
N ALA A 183 -16.11 4.42 -0.71
CA ALA A 183 -15.29 4.97 -1.79
C ALA A 183 -13.84 4.46 -1.71
N SER A 184 -13.27 4.34 -0.52
CA SER A 184 -11.91 3.81 -0.32
C SER A 184 -11.85 2.31 -0.60
N ALA A 185 -12.86 1.54 -0.21
CA ALA A 185 -12.94 0.12 -0.55
C ALA A 185 -13.06 -0.09 -2.07
N VAL A 186 -13.93 0.67 -2.75
CA VAL A 186 -14.06 0.65 -4.21
C VAL A 186 -12.75 1.06 -4.87
N LEU A 187 -12.09 2.10 -4.38
CA LEU A 187 -10.78 2.51 -4.88
C LEU A 187 -9.74 1.39 -4.73
N GLY A 188 -9.71 0.71 -3.58
CA GLY A 188 -8.84 -0.44 -3.36
C GLY A 188 -9.11 -1.56 -4.37
N VAL A 189 -10.39 -1.90 -4.60
CA VAL A 189 -10.78 -2.92 -5.59
C VAL A 189 -10.36 -2.50 -6.99
N VAL A 190 -10.56 -1.24 -7.38
CA VAL A 190 -10.14 -0.71 -8.68
C VAL A 190 -8.62 -0.74 -8.81
N ALA A 191 -7.86 -0.40 -7.77
CA ALA A 191 -6.40 -0.48 -7.78
C ALA A 191 -5.91 -1.91 -7.97
N GLN A 192 -6.50 -2.89 -7.28
CA GLN A 192 -6.15 -4.30 -7.47
C GLN A 192 -6.55 -4.82 -8.86
N GLY A 193 -7.71 -4.42 -9.38
CA GLY A 193 -8.12 -4.72 -10.75
C GLY A 193 -7.19 -4.09 -11.80
N ALA A 194 -6.72 -2.86 -11.55
CA ALA A 194 -5.75 -2.17 -12.40
C ALA A 194 -4.40 -2.89 -12.42
N TRP A 195 -3.93 -3.38 -11.27
CA TRP A 195 -2.74 -4.24 -11.21
C TRP A 195 -2.93 -5.51 -12.03
N LEU A 196 -4.03 -6.25 -11.82
CA LEU A 196 -4.29 -7.49 -12.57
C LEU A 196 -4.38 -7.24 -14.07
N ALA A 197 -4.94 -6.10 -14.50
CA ALA A 197 -4.98 -5.70 -15.90
C ALA A 197 -3.57 -5.42 -16.44
N THR A 198 -2.73 -4.70 -15.69
CA THR A 198 -1.33 -4.43 -16.05
C THR A 198 -0.52 -5.72 -16.13
N ALA A 199 -0.56 -6.55 -15.10
CA ALA A 199 0.18 -7.81 -15.03
C ALA A 199 -0.29 -8.81 -16.10
N GLY A 200 -1.61 -8.89 -16.35
CA GLY A 200 -2.16 -9.72 -17.42
C GLY A 200 -1.72 -9.26 -18.81
N LEU A 201 -1.65 -7.94 -19.04
CA LEU A 201 -1.14 -7.38 -20.29
C LEU A 201 0.36 -7.68 -20.46
N TRP A 202 1.17 -7.47 -19.43
CA TRP A 202 2.60 -7.77 -19.45
C TRP A 202 2.87 -9.26 -19.67
N GLN A 203 2.14 -10.15 -18.99
CA GLN A 203 2.25 -11.59 -19.20
C GLN A 203 1.85 -12.00 -20.62
N ALA A 204 0.80 -11.39 -21.20
CA ALA A 204 0.34 -11.71 -22.54
C ALA A 204 1.32 -11.24 -23.64
N VAL A 205 2.01 -10.11 -23.43
CA VAL A 205 2.89 -9.51 -24.44
C VAL A 205 4.34 -9.98 -24.29
N ALA A 206 4.82 -10.12 -23.06
CA ALA A 206 6.23 -10.32 -22.73
C ALA A 206 6.44 -11.36 -21.61
N GLY A 207 5.49 -12.27 -21.42
CA GLY A 207 5.54 -13.27 -20.37
C GLY A 207 6.64 -14.33 -20.53
N ASP A 208 6.99 -14.95 -19.41
CA ASP A 208 7.87 -16.12 -19.30
C ASP A 208 7.21 -17.44 -19.73
N GLY A 209 5.87 -17.48 -19.80
CA GLY A 209 5.11 -18.69 -20.10
C GLY A 209 5.10 -19.72 -18.97
N ALA A 210 5.55 -19.35 -17.77
CA ALA A 210 5.61 -20.25 -16.63
C ALA A 210 4.20 -20.68 -16.18
N ALA A 211 4.07 -21.96 -15.83
CA ALA A 211 2.85 -22.46 -15.23
C ALA A 211 2.68 -21.83 -13.83
N LEU A 212 1.45 -21.40 -13.51
CA LEU A 212 1.16 -20.85 -12.19
C LEU A 212 1.19 -21.98 -11.15
N PRO A 213 1.84 -21.78 -10.00
CA PRO A 213 1.84 -22.77 -8.93
C PRO A 213 0.43 -22.95 -8.34
N GLU A 214 0.22 -24.10 -7.71
CA GLU A 214 -1.01 -24.35 -6.96
C GLU A 214 -1.20 -23.29 -5.86
N GLY A 215 -2.42 -22.79 -5.69
CA GLY A 215 -2.73 -21.76 -4.69
C GLY A 215 -2.33 -20.33 -5.06
N PHE A 216 -1.70 -20.10 -6.22
CA PHE A 216 -1.30 -18.76 -6.68
C PHE A 216 -2.43 -17.73 -6.60
N TRP A 217 -3.60 -18.05 -7.16
CA TRP A 217 -4.74 -17.14 -7.18
C TRP A 217 -5.30 -16.86 -5.78
N SER A 218 -5.33 -17.86 -4.90
CA SER A 218 -5.79 -17.65 -3.53
C SER A 218 -4.86 -16.71 -2.76
N GLU A 219 -3.55 -16.86 -2.91
CA GLU A 219 -2.56 -16.00 -2.26
C GLU A 219 -2.61 -14.58 -2.83
N LEU A 220 -2.67 -14.45 -4.15
CA LEU A 220 -2.77 -13.16 -4.84
C LEU A 220 -4.05 -12.42 -4.45
N LEU A 221 -5.20 -13.10 -4.43
CA LEU A 221 -6.48 -12.50 -4.05
C LEU A 221 -6.53 -12.17 -2.55
N ALA A 222 -5.92 -12.99 -1.68
CA ALA A 222 -5.79 -12.67 -0.26
C ALA A 222 -4.93 -11.43 -0.04
N THR A 223 -3.81 -11.32 -0.76
CA THR A 223 -2.95 -10.12 -0.79
C THR A 223 -3.70 -8.90 -1.30
N GLY A 224 -4.43 -9.04 -2.41
CA GLY A 224 -5.28 -7.97 -2.94
C GLY A 224 -6.38 -7.55 -1.95
N GLY A 225 -7.04 -8.50 -1.29
CA GLY A 225 -8.05 -8.24 -0.25
C GLY A 225 -7.47 -7.47 0.94
N ARG A 226 -6.27 -7.83 1.40
CA ARG A 226 -5.52 -7.07 2.42
C ARG A 226 -5.17 -5.66 1.93
N GLY A 227 -4.82 -5.50 0.66
CA GLY A 227 -4.64 -4.20 0.01
C GLY A 227 -5.90 -3.33 0.00
N VAL A 228 -7.08 -3.91 -0.26
CA VAL A 228 -8.37 -3.22 -0.16
C VAL A 228 -8.67 -2.78 1.27
N LEU A 229 -8.40 -3.66 2.24
CA LEU A 229 -8.56 -3.35 3.67
C LEU A 229 -7.63 -2.20 4.08
N LEU A 230 -6.34 -2.26 3.72
CA LEU A 230 -5.39 -1.19 3.97
C LEU A 230 -5.89 0.13 3.38
N THR A 231 -6.30 0.12 2.11
CA THR A 231 -6.84 1.31 1.43
C THR A 231 -8.02 1.92 2.18
N THR A 232 -8.93 1.07 2.68
CA THR A 232 -10.10 1.49 3.44
C THR A 232 -9.73 2.13 4.78
N LEU A 233 -8.87 1.46 5.56
CA LEU A 233 -8.43 1.94 6.87
C LEU A 233 -7.67 3.26 6.76
N ILE A 234 -6.76 3.37 5.79
CA ILE A 234 -5.96 4.57 5.57
C ILE A 234 -6.82 5.74 5.05
N GLY A 235 -7.80 5.49 4.18
CA GLY A 235 -8.76 6.52 3.76
C GLY A 235 -9.61 7.05 4.92
N LEU A 236 -10.05 6.17 5.81
CA LEU A 236 -10.75 6.53 7.05
C LEU A 236 -9.86 7.28 8.04
N LEU A 237 -8.59 6.91 8.16
CA LEU A 237 -7.60 7.65 8.96
C LEU A 237 -7.38 9.07 8.43
N GLY A 238 -7.24 9.22 7.11
CA GLY A 238 -7.12 10.55 6.48
C GLY A 238 -8.33 11.43 6.75
N PHE A 239 -9.54 10.86 6.62
CA PHE A 239 -10.79 11.54 6.99
C PHE A 239 -10.84 11.91 8.48
N GLY A 240 -10.59 10.96 9.37
CA GLY A 240 -10.67 11.15 10.81
C GLY A 240 -9.66 12.18 11.33
N LEU A 241 -8.39 12.06 10.89
CA LEU A 241 -7.33 13.01 11.22
C LEU A 241 -7.67 14.42 10.73
N THR A 242 -8.16 14.54 9.50
CA THR A 242 -8.53 15.85 8.95
C THR A 242 -9.74 16.45 9.65
N ASN A 243 -10.68 15.63 10.11
CA ASN A 243 -11.80 16.10 10.92
C ASN A 243 -11.33 16.61 12.29
N LEU A 244 -10.29 16.02 12.89
CA LEU A 244 -9.69 16.49 14.15
C LEU A 244 -9.02 17.86 14.01
N VAL A 245 -8.21 18.03 12.97
CA VAL A 245 -7.44 19.26 12.75
C VAL A 245 -8.18 20.32 11.93
N ARG A 246 -9.31 19.96 11.31
CA ARG A 246 -10.17 20.81 10.47
C ARG A 246 -9.46 21.46 9.27
N ASN A 247 -8.39 20.86 8.78
CA ASN A 247 -7.59 21.39 7.68
C ASN A 247 -6.82 20.27 6.97
N THR A 248 -7.00 20.12 5.66
CA THR A 248 -6.31 19.10 4.85
C THR A 248 -4.79 19.24 4.92
N GLY A 249 -4.27 20.46 4.76
CA GLY A 249 -2.83 20.74 4.81
C GLY A 249 -2.23 20.45 6.19
N ALA A 250 -2.95 20.76 7.27
CA ALA A 250 -2.50 20.40 8.62
C ALA A 250 -2.47 18.88 8.82
N ALA A 251 -3.47 18.15 8.33
CA ALA A 251 -3.48 16.69 8.43
C ALA A 251 -2.33 16.05 7.66
N LEU A 252 -2.03 16.56 6.45
CA LEU A 252 -0.87 16.14 5.66
C LEU A 252 0.45 16.45 6.37
N GLY A 253 0.58 17.65 6.95
CA GLY A 253 1.76 18.04 7.71
C GLY A 253 1.98 17.17 8.94
N VAL A 254 0.92 16.87 9.70
CA VAL A 254 0.98 15.93 10.84
C VAL A 254 1.40 14.54 10.38
N GLY A 255 0.81 14.03 9.29
CA GLY A 255 1.22 12.76 8.70
C GLY A 255 2.69 12.75 8.31
N PHE A 256 3.16 13.77 7.61
CA PHE A 256 4.56 13.90 7.21
C PHE A 256 5.51 13.90 8.41
N VAL A 257 5.25 14.72 9.43
CA VAL A 257 6.08 14.76 10.65
C VAL A 257 6.09 13.41 11.35
N TYR A 258 4.94 12.76 11.44
CA TYR A 258 4.84 11.44 12.05
C TYR A 258 5.70 10.40 11.28
N PHE A 259 5.50 10.25 9.97
CA PHE A 259 6.19 9.21 9.19
C PHE A 259 7.68 9.52 8.96
N ALA A 260 8.03 10.76 8.59
CA ALA A 260 9.40 11.11 8.22
C ALA A 260 10.30 11.31 9.44
N VAL A 261 9.76 11.86 10.54
CA VAL A 261 10.55 12.23 11.72
C VAL A 261 10.32 11.24 12.86
N LEU A 262 9.08 11.06 13.31
CA LEU A 262 8.82 10.28 14.51
C LEU A 262 9.14 8.80 14.31
N GLU A 263 8.64 8.17 13.26
CA GLU A 263 8.89 6.74 13.03
C GLU A 263 10.37 6.46 12.75
N THR A 264 11.04 7.30 11.98
CA THR A 264 12.50 7.22 11.77
C THR A 264 13.28 7.33 13.08
N ALA A 265 12.91 8.28 13.95
CA ALA A 265 13.54 8.45 15.25
C ALA A 265 13.28 7.24 16.17
N VAL A 266 12.06 6.69 16.16
CA VAL A 266 11.73 5.47 16.93
C VAL A 266 12.56 4.29 16.44
N ARG A 267 12.68 4.08 15.12
CA ARG A 267 13.52 3.01 14.56
C ARG A 267 14.98 3.11 15.00
N ALA A 268 15.52 4.33 15.06
CA ALA A 268 16.91 4.57 15.44
C ALA A 268 17.16 4.44 16.95
N VAL A 269 16.24 4.96 17.78
CA VAL A 269 16.46 5.08 19.24
C VAL A 269 15.85 3.92 20.02
N ARG A 270 14.74 3.35 19.54
CA ARG A 270 13.99 2.27 20.21
C ARG A 270 13.48 1.23 19.19
N PRO A 271 14.37 0.39 18.62
CA PRO A 271 13.98 -0.65 17.65
C PRO A 271 12.90 -1.61 18.16
N ALA A 272 12.85 -1.88 19.47
CA ALA A 272 11.82 -2.69 20.11
C ALA A 272 10.38 -2.14 19.97
N TRP A 273 10.21 -0.88 19.53
CA TRP A 273 8.90 -0.26 19.31
C TRP A 273 8.41 -0.34 17.85
N GLN A 274 9.24 -0.86 16.93
CA GLN A 274 8.87 -1.06 15.53
C GLN A 274 7.52 -1.79 15.33
N PRO A 275 7.18 -2.84 16.10
CA PRO A 275 5.88 -3.52 15.94
C PRO A 275 4.64 -2.63 16.16
N TRP A 276 4.80 -1.43 16.71
CA TRP A 276 3.72 -0.46 16.96
C TRP A 276 3.72 0.72 15.99
N LEU A 277 4.63 0.75 15.01
CA LEU A 277 4.68 1.78 13.98
C LEU A 277 3.60 1.55 12.93
N LEU A 278 3.00 2.63 12.43
CA LEU A 278 1.93 2.55 11.44
C LEU A 278 2.46 2.04 10.09
N THR A 279 3.69 2.41 9.71
CA THR A 279 4.28 1.92 8.45
C THR A 279 4.60 0.42 8.51
N ASP A 280 5.14 -0.08 9.63
CA ASP A 280 5.41 -1.51 9.80
C ASP A 280 4.12 -2.32 9.80
N ASN A 281 3.08 -1.85 10.50
CA ASN A 281 1.77 -2.50 10.47
C ASN A 281 1.10 -2.40 9.09
N ALA A 282 1.26 -1.29 8.36
CA ALA A 282 0.74 -1.18 7.00
C ALA A 282 1.41 -2.17 6.05
N ALA A 283 2.74 -2.30 6.12
CA ALA A 283 3.50 -3.27 5.34
C ALA A 283 3.17 -4.72 5.73
N ALA A 284 3.20 -5.03 7.03
CA ALA A 284 2.84 -6.34 7.57
C ALA A 284 1.41 -6.75 7.24
N LEU A 285 0.47 -5.81 7.09
CA LEU A 285 -0.89 -6.13 6.68
C LEU A 285 -0.93 -6.70 5.27
N VAL A 286 -0.14 -6.18 4.33
CA VAL A 286 -0.26 -6.52 2.90
C VAL A 286 0.73 -7.57 2.43
N LEU A 287 1.90 -7.69 3.06
CA LEU A 287 2.90 -8.70 2.72
C LEU A 287 2.37 -10.11 2.99
N PRO A 288 2.57 -11.09 2.09
CA PRO A 288 2.02 -12.45 2.23
C PRO A 288 2.25 -13.09 3.59
N ASP A 289 3.50 -13.06 4.07
CA ASP A 289 3.96 -13.69 5.30
C ASP A 289 4.03 -12.73 6.50
N GLY A 290 3.56 -11.49 6.33
CA GLY A 290 3.77 -10.42 7.31
C GLY A 290 5.12 -9.74 7.13
N LEU A 291 5.63 -9.15 8.21
CA LEU A 291 6.89 -8.41 8.20
C LEU A 291 7.81 -8.89 9.32
N THR A 292 8.98 -9.41 8.96
CA THR A 292 10.04 -9.73 9.93
C THR A 292 10.78 -8.45 10.31
N LEU A 293 10.78 -8.12 11.60
CA LEU A 293 11.42 -6.94 12.17
C LEU A 293 12.63 -7.35 13.02
N TYR A 294 13.68 -6.55 12.99
CA TYR A 294 14.85 -6.73 13.85
C TYR A 294 14.76 -5.73 15.00
N THR A 295 14.36 -6.24 16.17
CA THR A 295 13.95 -5.43 17.34
C THR A 295 15.05 -5.23 18.36
N GLY A 296 16.15 -5.95 18.23
CA GLY A 296 17.31 -5.88 19.11
C GLY A 296 18.53 -6.54 18.49
N PHE A 297 19.70 -6.25 19.06
CA PHE A 297 20.97 -6.84 18.69
C PHE A 297 21.77 -7.07 19.97
N ASP A 298 22.28 -8.28 20.16
CA ASP A 298 23.16 -8.61 21.27
C ASP A 298 24.63 -8.41 20.82
N PRO A 299 25.36 -7.42 21.37
CA PRO A 299 26.74 -7.15 20.96
C PRO A 299 27.73 -8.22 21.43
N VAL A 300 27.35 -9.09 22.37
CA VAL A 300 28.21 -10.16 22.88
C VAL A 300 28.11 -11.41 22.02
N THR A 301 26.88 -11.79 21.64
CA THR A 301 26.65 -12.99 20.82
C THR A 301 26.57 -12.69 19.32
N GLY A 302 26.40 -11.43 18.92
CA GLY A 302 26.20 -11.02 17.54
C GLY A 302 24.82 -11.39 16.97
N VAL A 303 23.89 -11.84 17.82
CA VAL A 303 22.58 -12.34 17.39
C VAL A 303 21.55 -11.21 17.42
N SER A 304 20.77 -11.10 16.33
CA SER A 304 19.64 -10.16 16.23
C SER A 304 18.35 -10.78 16.77
N THR A 305 17.55 -10.00 17.50
CA THR A 305 16.21 -10.41 17.95
C THR A 305 15.21 -10.16 16.83
N GLU A 306 14.71 -11.23 16.22
CA GLU A 306 13.67 -11.18 15.20
C GLU A 306 12.26 -11.18 15.81
N TYR A 307 11.37 -10.37 15.24
CA TYR A 307 9.95 -10.32 15.58
C TYR A 307 9.12 -10.42 14.30
N LEU A 308 8.33 -11.48 14.15
CA LEU A 308 7.41 -11.63 13.03
C LEU A 308 6.10 -10.87 13.32
N LEU A 309 5.90 -9.76 12.63
CA LEU A 309 4.64 -9.01 12.67
C LEU A 309 3.66 -9.60 11.65
N GLY A 310 2.71 -10.41 12.14
CA GLY A 310 1.73 -11.10 11.29
C GLY A 310 0.59 -10.21 10.79
N ASN A 311 -0.08 -10.62 9.70
CA ASN A 311 -1.14 -9.82 9.06
C ASN A 311 -2.33 -9.54 9.98
N LEU A 312 -2.74 -10.52 10.81
CA LEU A 312 -3.88 -10.36 11.71
C LEU A 312 -3.58 -9.33 12.80
N GLN A 313 -2.39 -9.38 13.39
CA GLN A 313 -1.94 -8.38 14.37
C GLN A 313 -1.98 -6.99 13.75
N ALA A 314 -1.43 -6.84 12.55
CA ALA A 314 -1.44 -5.59 11.82
C ALA A 314 -2.85 -5.08 11.49
N ALA A 315 -3.74 -5.96 11.04
CA ALA A 315 -5.14 -5.62 10.75
C ALA A 315 -5.87 -5.12 11.99
N VAL A 316 -5.70 -5.81 13.13
CA VAL A 316 -6.32 -5.43 14.41
C VAL A 316 -5.77 -4.08 14.87
N PHE A 317 -4.45 -3.90 14.85
CA PHE A 317 -3.81 -2.66 15.27
C PHE A 317 -4.29 -1.47 14.44
N LEU A 318 -4.23 -1.56 13.11
CA LEU A 318 -4.68 -0.48 12.22
C LEU A 318 -6.18 -0.18 12.37
N SER A 319 -7.00 -1.21 12.56
CA SER A 319 -8.43 -1.04 12.81
C SER A 319 -8.70 -0.31 14.13
N LEU A 320 -7.97 -0.65 15.20
CA LEU A 320 -8.08 0.02 16.49
C LEU A 320 -7.65 1.49 16.41
N VAL A 321 -6.50 1.78 15.79
CA VAL A 321 -6.03 3.16 15.60
C VAL A 321 -7.05 3.97 14.79
N THR A 322 -7.56 3.39 13.70
CA THR A 322 -8.60 4.01 12.85
C THR A 322 -9.86 4.29 13.66
N ALA A 323 -10.35 3.32 14.43
CA ALA A 323 -11.53 3.47 15.27
C ALA A 323 -11.35 4.55 16.34
N VAL A 324 -10.18 4.63 16.97
CA VAL A 324 -9.85 5.66 17.97
C VAL A 324 -9.86 7.04 17.31
N VAL A 325 -9.14 7.23 16.20
CA VAL A 325 -9.07 8.52 15.49
C VAL A 325 -10.45 8.98 15.03
N LEU A 326 -11.26 8.09 14.45
CA LEU A 326 -12.63 8.40 14.05
C LEU A 326 -13.51 8.75 15.25
N THR A 327 -13.44 7.98 16.33
CA THR A 327 -14.26 8.19 17.52
C THR A 327 -13.94 9.53 18.17
N VAL A 328 -12.65 9.83 18.37
CA VAL A 328 -12.22 11.14 18.91
C VAL A 328 -12.66 12.26 17.97
N GLY A 329 -12.54 12.08 16.66
CA GLY A 329 -13.02 13.04 15.66
C GLY A 329 -14.52 13.31 15.76
N VAL A 330 -15.34 12.27 15.88
CA VAL A 330 -16.79 12.37 16.05
C VAL A 330 -17.14 13.06 17.37
N VAL A 331 -16.54 12.63 18.48
CA VAL A 331 -16.79 13.22 19.80
C VAL A 331 -16.47 14.71 19.79
N LEU A 332 -15.30 15.10 19.28
CA LEU A 332 -14.91 16.50 19.21
C LEU A 332 -15.80 17.30 18.26
N PHE A 333 -16.25 16.74 17.14
CA PHE A 333 -17.20 17.41 16.24
C PHE A 333 -18.57 17.63 16.90
N THR A 334 -19.02 16.69 17.71
CA THR A 334 -20.29 16.84 18.44
C THR A 334 -20.21 17.86 19.58
N ARG A 335 -19.06 17.97 20.26
CA ARG A 335 -18.90 18.82 21.45
C ARG A 335 -18.36 20.21 21.19
N ARG A 336 -17.52 20.39 20.16
CA ARG A 336 -16.88 21.68 19.90
C ARG A 336 -17.86 22.63 19.21
N ASP A 337 -17.85 23.87 19.63
CA ASP A 337 -18.52 24.94 18.90
C ASP A 337 -17.88 25.11 17.52
N LEU A 338 -18.75 25.42 16.56
CA LEU A 338 -18.38 25.63 15.16
C LEU A 338 -18.53 27.13 14.91
N HIS A 339 -17.41 27.81 14.76
CA HIS A 339 -17.28 29.23 14.44
C HIS A 339 -16.53 29.38 13.11
#